data_AF-A0A1G4WZN3-F1
#
_entry.id   AF-A0A1G4WZN3-F1
#
_cell.length_a   1.000
_cell.length_b   1.000
_cell.length_c   1.000
_cell.angle_alpha   90.00
_cell.angle_beta   90.00
_cell.angle_gamma   90.00
#
_symmetry.space_group_name_H-M   'P 1'
#
loop_
_entity.id
_entity.type
_entity.pdbx_description
1 polymer ?
#
loop_
_entity_poly.entity_id
_entity_poly.type
_entity_poly.pdbx_seq_one_letter_code
_entity_poly.pdbx_strand_id
1 'polypeptide(L)'
;MVSHGHGATVHNVSATATTLSDMAESMSERRRANAVVNFLAAQRYTRAEVFADPCPVPSAAGAYGWWFRDIPGGIDVSGCEQRDGWTLLYVGISPGPPRTDGKPYVPQDLRKRVRYHFGAGNAGADGSTLRKSLGVLLGDQLGFALRRIGSGKRQTFAGGEAVLTQWMAENAAVSWVLHPEPWYLEPKLIDALNLPLNFQENGRNAFAPELKRRRREAAVKAGKMRVLAEWS
;
A
#
# COMPACT_ATOMS: atom_id res chain seq x y z
N MET A 1 70.77 42.00 -3.74
CA MET A 1 69.73 43.03 -3.62
C MET A 1 68.50 42.54 -4.37
N VAL A 2 67.40 42.29 -3.63
CA VAL A 2 65.99 42.67 -3.92
C VAL A 2 65.47 42.33 -5.34
N SER A 3 64.38 41.60 -5.60
CA SER A 3 63.10 41.44 -4.90
C SER A 3 62.36 40.20 -5.42
N HIS A 4 61.39 39.75 -4.62
CA HIS A 4 60.42 38.70 -4.89
C HIS A 4 59.43 39.06 -6.00
N GLY A 5 58.91 38.03 -6.67
CA GLY A 5 57.69 38.10 -7.48
C GLY A 5 56.97 36.75 -7.50
N HIS A 6 56.15 36.51 -6.49
CA HIS A 6 55.16 35.43 -6.46
C HIS A 6 54.01 35.75 -7.43
N GLY A 7 53.81 34.94 -8.45
CA GLY A 7 52.59 34.95 -9.28
C GLY A 7 51.66 33.82 -8.84
N ALA A 8 50.63 34.16 -8.08
CA ALA A 8 49.65 33.22 -7.54
C ALA A 8 48.77 32.62 -8.64
N THR A 9 48.67 31.28 -8.66
CA THR A 9 47.65 30.53 -9.40
C THR A 9 46.28 30.80 -8.77
N VAL A 10 45.45 31.61 -9.43
CA VAL A 10 44.04 31.78 -9.06
C VAL A 10 43.27 30.57 -9.56
N HIS A 11 43.06 29.59 -8.70
CA HIS A 11 42.01 28.59 -8.89
C HIS A 11 40.66 29.29 -8.76
N ASN A 12 39.98 29.49 -9.89
CA ASN A 12 38.62 30.00 -9.92
C ASN A 12 37.68 28.88 -9.45
N VAL A 13 37.46 28.78 -8.13
CA VAL A 13 36.38 27.98 -7.57
C VAL A 13 35.10 28.77 -7.77
N SER A 14 34.43 28.51 -8.89
CA SER A 14 33.08 29.00 -9.13
C SER A 14 32.13 28.34 -8.13
N ALA A 15 31.94 28.97 -6.96
CA ALA A 15 30.88 28.62 -6.04
C ALA A 15 29.54 28.99 -6.71
N THR A 16 28.85 27.99 -7.28
CA THR A 16 27.50 28.17 -7.82
C THR A 16 26.57 28.61 -6.70
N ALA A 17 26.06 29.84 -6.78
CA ALA A 17 25.05 30.34 -5.85
C ALA A 17 23.74 29.56 -6.07
N THR A 18 23.41 28.67 -5.13
CA THR A 18 22.15 27.93 -5.10
C THR A 18 20.98 28.91 -5.00
N THR A 19 20.01 28.84 -5.91
CA THR A 19 18.86 29.76 -5.89
C THR A 19 17.86 29.37 -4.81
N LEU A 20 16.97 30.30 -4.42
CA LEU A 20 15.87 30.00 -3.48
C LEU A 20 14.95 28.87 -4.01
N SER A 21 14.81 28.75 -5.33
CA SER A 21 14.07 27.66 -5.98
C SER A 21 14.78 26.32 -5.77
N ASP A 22 16.09 26.26 -6.02
CA ASP A 22 16.89 25.05 -5.83
C ASP A 22 16.92 24.62 -4.35
N MET A 23 17.00 25.58 -3.42
CA MET A 23 16.92 25.30 -1.99
C MET A 23 15.56 24.73 -1.57
N ALA A 24 14.46 25.29 -2.09
CA ALA A 24 13.11 24.81 -1.81
C ALA A 24 12.86 23.41 -2.38
N GLU A 25 13.38 23.13 -3.58
CA GLU A 25 13.31 21.82 -4.21
C GLU A 25 14.10 20.78 -3.40
N SER A 26 15.37 21.07 -3.05
CA SER A 26 16.18 20.20 -2.17
C SER A 26 15.52 19.96 -0.81
N MET A 27 14.87 20.96 -0.20
CA MET A 27 14.12 20.76 1.04
C MET A 27 12.90 19.86 0.84
N SER A 28 12.19 19.99 -0.27
CA SER A 28 11.04 19.13 -0.63
C SER A 28 11.48 17.68 -0.83
N GLU A 29 12.57 17.45 -1.56
CA GLU A 29 13.16 16.13 -1.77
C GLU A 29 13.59 15.47 -0.45
N ARG A 30 14.31 16.20 0.42
CA ARG A 30 14.68 15.68 1.75
C ARG A 30 13.45 15.32 2.58
N ARG A 31 12.39 16.14 2.56
CA ARG A 31 11.13 15.82 3.25
C ARG A 31 10.48 14.56 2.70
N ARG A 32 10.48 14.36 1.37
CA ARG A 32 9.97 13.14 0.73
C ARG A 32 10.79 11.91 1.16
N ALA A 33 12.12 11.99 1.08
CA ALA A 33 13.01 10.90 1.48
C ALA A 33 12.79 10.52 2.95
N ASN A 34 12.72 11.51 3.84
CA ASN A 34 12.45 11.27 5.27
C ASN A 34 11.08 10.61 5.51
N ALA A 35 10.05 10.98 4.74
CA ALA A 35 8.73 10.35 4.86
C ALA A 35 8.76 8.87 4.47
N VAL A 36 9.48 8.52 3.40
CA VAL A 36 9.66 7.13 2.96
C VAL A 36 10.46 6.33 3.99
N VAL A 37 11.60 6.87 4.46
CA VAL A 37 12.42 6.22 5.49
C VAL A 37 11.62 5.96 6.76
N ASN A 38 10.87 6.95 7.25
CA ASN A 38 10.02 6.79 8.43
C ASN A 38 8.93 5.73 8.22
N PHE A 39 8.34 5.67 7.02
CA PHE A 39 7.33 4.68 6.66
C PHE A 39 7.90 3.25 6.66
N LEU A 40 9.08 3.06 6.06
CA LEU A 40 9.76 1.75 6.02
C LEU A 40 10.29 1.33 7.40
N ALA A 41 10.70 2.29 8.23
CA ALA A 41 11.19 2.03 9.57
C ALA A 41 10.06 1.59 10.54
N ALA A 42 8.81 1.96 10.26
CA ALA A 42 7.68 1.73 11.15
C ALA A 42 7.54 0.26 11.62
N GLN A 43 7.17 0.10 12.88
CA GLN A 43 6.93 -1.21 13.50
C GLN A 43 5.82 -1.96 12.75
N ARG A 44 6.03 -3.25 12.54
CA ARG A 44 5.06 -4.17 11.92
C ARG A 44 4.30 -4.91 13.01
N TYR A 45 3.03 -5.18 12.73
CA TYR A 45 2.11 -5.91 13.60
C TYR A 45 1.39 -6.98 12.80
N THR A 46 1.36 -8.19 13.33
CA THR A 46 0.58 -9.32 12.82
C THR A 46 -0.90 -9.11 13.08
N ARG A 47 -1.74 -9.95 12.47
CA ARG A 47 -3.18 -9.96 12.76
C ARG A 47 -3.47 -10.17 14.25
N ALA A 48 -2.77 -11.11 14.90
CA ALA A 48 -3.01 -11.41 16.31
C ALA A 48 -2.79 -10.16 17.19
N GLU A 49 -1.70 -9.43 16.96
CA GLU A 49 -1.38 -8.19 17.69
C GLU A 49 -2.38 -7.07 17.37
N VAL A 50 -2.79 -6.90 16.11
CA VAL A 50 -3.82 -5.92 15.72
C VAL A 50 -5.17 -6.17 16.40
N PHE A 51 -5.48 -7.43 16.72
CA PHE A 51 -6.73 -7.82 17.38
C PHE A 51 -6.60 -7.99 18.90
N ALA A 52 -5.40 -7.81 19.46
CA ALA A 52 -5.19 -7.80 20.90
C ALA A 52 -5.90 -6.61 21.57
N ASP A 53 -6.04 -6.71 22.90
CA ASP A 53 -6.52 -5.63 23.75
C ASP A 53 -5.40 -5.24 24.75
N PRO A 54 -4.93 -3.97 24.76
CA PRO A 54 -5.35 -2.87 23.88
C PRO A 54 -4.89 -3.06 22.43
N CYS A 55 -5.75 -2.65 21.48
CA CYS A 55 -5.41 -2.66 20.06
C CYS A 55 -4.32 -1.60 19.77
N PRO A 56 -3.15 -2.00 19.21
CA PRO A 56 -2.04 -1.08 18.99
C PRO A 56 -2.32 -0.07 17.86
N VAL A 57 -3.28 -0.37 16.97
CA VAL A 57 -3.60 0.51 15.84
C VAL A 57 -4.38 1.73 16.36
N PRO A 58 -3.91 2.97 16.09
CA PRO A 58 -4.59 4.17 16.53
C PRO A 58 -5.88 4.43 15.73
N SER A 59 -6.90 4.99 16.38
CA SER A 59 -8.08 5.56 15.72
C SER A 59 -7.77 6.95 15.18
N ALA A 60 -6.84 7.03 14.22
CA ALA A 60 -6.36 8.27 13.62
C ALA A 60 -6.16 8.14 12.10
N ALA A 61 -5.88 9.26 11.43
CA ALA A 61 -5.53 9.29 10.02
C ALA A 61 -4.07 8.89 9.77
N GLY A 62 -3.80 8.22 8.64
CA GLY A 62 -2.45 7.89 8.23
C GLY A 62 -2.34 6.97 7.02
N ALA A 63 -1.12 6.55 6.75
CA ALA A 63 -0.78 5.58 5.72
C ALA A 63 -0.36 4.25 6.37
N TYR A 64 -0.69 3.13 5.72
CA TYR A 64 -0.35 1.79 6.17
C TYR A 64 0.34 0.99 5.06
N GLY A 65 1.28 0.14 5.44
CA GLY A 65 2.02 -0.76 4.55
C GLY A 65 1.74 -2.21 4.90
N TRP A 66 1.52 -3.06 3.89
CA TRP A 66 1.29 -4.49 4.05
C TRP A 66 2.50 -5.28 3.59
N TRP A 67 3.02 -6.03 4.55
CA TRP A 67 4.23 -6.82 4.46
C TRP A 67 3.89 -8.29 4.44
N PHE A 68 4.58 -9.07 3.61
CA PHE A 68 4.29 -10.48 3.41
C PHE A 68 5.55 -11.33 3.53
N ARG A 69 5.45 -12.46 4.24
CA ARG A 69 6.52 -13.47 4.31
C ARG A 69 6.38 -14.55 3.24
N ASP A 70 5.14 -14.79 2.79
CA ASP A 70 4.80 -15.67 1.67
C ASP A 70 4.31 -14.81 0.51
N ILE A 71 4.92 -14.97 -0.68
CA ILE A 71 4.71 -14.07 -1.81
C ILE A 71 3.53 -14.56 -2.66
N PRO A 72 2.41 -13.81 -2.71
CA PRO A 72 1.21 -14.28 -3.38
C PRO A 72 1.39 -14.31 -4.91
N GLY A 73 1.01 -15.42 -5.54
CA GLY A 73 0.86 -15.51 -6.99
C GLY A 73 2.16 -15.43 -7.80
N GLY A 74 3.32 -15.71 -7.19
CA GLY A 74 4.62 -15.78 -7.86
C GLY A 74 5.14 -14.45 -8.38
N ILE A 75 4.83 -13.35 -7.69
CA ILE A 75 5.28 -12.01 -8.05
C ILE A 75 6.80 -11.92 -7.97
N ASP A 76 7.44 -11.28 -8.96
CA ASP A 76 8.85 -10.87 -8.85
C ASP A 76 8.98 -9.73 -7.83
N VAL A 77 9.69 -10.00 -6.74
CA VAL A 77 9.88 -9.08 -5.61
C VAL A 77 11.30 -8.54 -5.51
N SER A 78 12.15 -8.79 -6.52
CA SER A 78 13.57 -8.39 -6.52
C SER A 78 13.79 -6.91 -6.23
N GLY A 79 12.92 -6.03 -6.72
CA GLY A 79 12.96 -4.59 -6.47
C GLY A 79 12.09 -4.10 -5.32
N CYS A 80 11.39 -4.98 -4.59
CA CYS A 80 10.54 -4.60 -3.46
C CYS A 80 11.36 -4.41 -2.18
N GLU A 81 10.86 -3.56 -1.27
CA GLU A 81 11.46 -3.39 0.05
C GLU A 81 11.34 -4.66 0.87
N GLN A 82 12.46 -5.12 1.41
CA GLN A 82 12.58 -6.38 2.16
C GLN A 82 13.33 -6.17 3.46
N ARG A 83 12.77 -6.65 4.58
CA ARG A 83 13.39 -6.55 5.91
C ARG A 83 12.94 -7.70 6.79
N ASP A 84 13.86 -8.41 7.43
CA ASP A 84 13.59 -9.53 8.35
C ASP A 84 12.66 -10.62 7.78
N GLY A 85 12.86 -10.98 6.51
CA GLY A 85 12.03 -11.99 5.83
C GLY A 85 10.63 -11.52 5.43
N TRP A 86 10.36 -10.21 5.53
CA TRP A 86 9.10 -9.61 5.09
C TRP A 86 9.31 -8.68 3.90
N THR A 87 8.39 -8.75 2.95
CA THR A 87 8.39 -7.95 1.73
C THR A 87 7.19 -7.00 1.69
N LEU A 88 7.43 -5.70 1.51
CA LEU A 88 6.35 -4.71 1.34
C LEU A 88 5.79 -4.82 -0.08
N LEU A 89 4.51 -5.18 -0.20
CA LEU A 89 3.87 -5.35 -1.52
C LEU A 89 2.74 -4.36 -1.79
N TYR A 90 2.20 -3.74 -0.74
CA TYR A 90 1.07 -2.82 -0.85
C TYR A 90 1.15 -1.69 0.17
N VAL A 91 0.77 -0.48 -0.23
CA VAL A 91 0.48 0.64 0.67
C VAL A 91 -0.95 1.12 0.46
N GLY A 92 -1.54 1.68 1.51
CA GLY A 92 -2.82 2.36 1.40
C GLY A 92 -2.96 3.44 2.46
N ILE A 93 -4.04 4.20 2.37
CA ILE A 93 -4.33 5.27 3.32
C ILE A 93 -5.70 5.13 3.97
N SER A 94 -5.87 5.82 5.10
CA SER A 94 -7.16 6.06 5.71
C SER A 94 -7.12 7.38 6.50
N PRO A 95 -8.04 8.33 6.27
CA PRO A 95 -9.08 8.31 5.23
C PRO A 95 -8.50 8.59 3.83
N GLY A 96 -9.35 8.52 2.80
CA GLY A 96 -9.06 9.08 1.48
C GLY A 96 -9.22 10.60 1.45
N PRO A 97 -8.97 11.25 0.30
CA PRO A 97 -9.17 12.70 0.17
C PRO A 97 -10.63 13.09 0.45
N PRO A 98 -10.88 14.32 0.93
CA PRO A 98 -12.23 14.84 1.11
C PRO A 98 -13.06 14.73 -0.17
N ARG A 99 -14.36 14.43 -0.02
CA ARG A 99 -15.26 14.37 -1.18
C ARG A 99 -15.47 15.77 -1.74
N THR A 100 -15.43 15.89 -3.06
CA THR A 100 -15.69 17.15 -3.78
C THR A 100 -17.18 17.40 -4.01
N ASP A 101 -18.04 16.41 -3.76
CA ASP A 101 -19.49 16.46 -4.03
C ASP A 101 -20.33 17.03 -2.88
N GLY A 102 -19.68 17.55 -1.82
CA GLY A 102 -20.33 18.18 -0.67
C GLY A 102 -21.17 17.23 0.20
N LYS A 103 -21.21 15.92 -0.10
CA LYS A 103 -21.98 14.96 0.67
C LYS A 103 -21.31 14.67 2.00
N PRO A 104 -22.09 14.44 3.08
CA PRO A 104 -21.55 14.01 4.36
C PRO A 104 -20.64 12.79 4.19
N TYR A 105 -19.40 12.91 4.66
CA TYR A 105 -18.41 11.84 4.64
C TYR A 105 -17.97 11.59 6.08
N VAL A 106 -18.17 10.36 6.55
CA VAL A 106 -17.57 9.91 7.81
C VAL A 106 -16.23 9.26 7.46
N PRO A 107 -15.09 9.95 7.67
CA PRO A 107 -13.78 9.38 7.39
C PRO A 107 -13.56 8.10 8.20
N GLN A 108 -13.04 7.07 7.53
CA GLN A 108 -12.54 5.89 8.22
C GLN A 108 -11.15 6.18 8.78
N ASP A 109 -10.91 5.75 10.02
CA ASP A 109 -9.59 5.78 10.65
C ASP A 109 -8.76 4.52 10.34
N LEU A 110 -7.45 4.59 10.62
CA LEU A 110 -6.51 3.48 10.44
C LEU A 110 -6.99 2.20 11.12
N ARG A 111 -7.42 2.27 12.39
CA ARG A 111 -7.86 1.10 13.16
C ARG A 111 -8.99 0.37 12.44
N LYS A 112 -10.03 1.08 11.99
CA LYS A 112 -11.15 0.47 11.25
C LYS A 112 -10.67 -0.15 9.93
N ARG A 113 -9.87 0.58 9.15
CA ARG A 113 -9.43 0.14 7.82
C ARG A 113 -8.50 -1.06 7.87
N VAL A 114 -7.51 -1.04 8.77
CA VAL A 114 -6.55 -2.13 8.97
C VAL A 114 -7.25 -3.39 9.47
N ARG A 115 -8.13 -3.28 10.47
CA ARG A 115 -8.91 -4.42 10.97
C ARG A 115 -9.84 -4.99 9.90
N TYR A 116 -10.45 -4.15 9.05
CA TYR A 116 -11.26 -4.60 7.92
C TYR A 116 -10.45 -5.43 6.93
N HIS A 117 -9.25 -5.00 6.53
CA HIS A 117 -8.39 -5.81 5.64
C HIS A 117 -8.07 -7.18 6.25
N PHE A 118 -7.81 -7.23 7.55
CA PHE A 118 -7.61 -8.47 8.32
C PHE A 118 -8.88 -9.28 8.63
N GLY A 119 -10.03 -8.93 8.05
CA GLY A 119 -11.23 -9.76 8.16
C GLY A 119 -12.20 -9.38 9.28
N ALA A 120 -12.12 -8.19 9.88
CA ALA A 120 -13.12 -7.74 10.86
C ALA A 120 -14.47 -7.42 10.20
N GLY A 121 -15.57 -7.80 10.87
CA GLY A 121 -16.93 -7.59 10.36
C GLY A 121 -17.15 -8.30 9.03
N ASN A 122 -17.90 -7.69 8.12
CA ASN A 122 -18.21 -8.25 6.80
C ASN A 122 -17.12 -7.92 5.77
N ALA A 123 -15.86 -8.11 6.17
CA ALA A 123 -14.70 -7.85 5.35
C ALA A 123 -14.65 -8.75 4.13
N GLY A 124 -14.45 -8.15 2.95
CA GLY A 124 -14.33 -8.92 1.72
C GLY A 124 -13.73 -8.16 0.55
N ALA A 125 -13.57 -8.88 -0.56
CA ALA A 125 -12.99 -8.36 -1.80
C ALA A 125 -13.74 -7.14 -2.38
N ASP A 126 -15.03 -6.99 -2.05
CA ASP A 126 -15.87 -5.88 -2.50
C ASP A 126 -15.44 -4.55 -1.86
N GLY A 127 -15.06 -4.57 -0.57
CA GLY A 127 -14.65 -3.39 0.20
C GLY A 127 -13.14 -3.19 0.34
N SER A 128 -12.33 -4.15 -0.13
CA SER A 128 -10.87 -4.13 -0.02
C SER A 128 -10.19 -4.49 -1.34
N THR A 129 -9.55 -3.49 -1.96
CA THR A 129 -8.69 -3.70 -3.14
C THR A 129 -7.56 -4.69 -2.85
N LEU A 130 -7.00 -4.65 -1.63
CA LEU A 130 -5.96 -5.59 -1.19
C LEU A 130 -6.49 -7.02 -1.17
N ARG A 131 -7.58 -7.28 -0.42
CA ARG A 131 -8.17 -8.63 -0.34
C ARG A 131 -8.56 -9.16 -1.71
N LYS A 132 -9.14 -8.30 -2.57
CA LYS A 132 -9.49 -8.68 -3.94
C LYS A 132 -8.27 -9.12 -4.75
N SER A 133 -7.15 -8.41 -4.63
CA SER A 133 -5.92 -8.76 -5.35
C SER A 133 -5.31 -10.05 -4.78
N LEU A 134 -5.19 -10.17 -3.46
CA LEU A 134 -4.68 -11.38 -2.82
C LEU A 134 -5.51 -12.62 -3.17
N GLY A 135 -6.84 -12.56 -3.02
CA GLY A 135 -7.67 -13.71 -3.33
C GLY A 135 -7.74 -14.06 -4.82
N VAL A 136 -7.49 -13.11 -5.74
CA VAL A 136 -7.31 -13.43 -7.16
C VAL A 136 -5.99 -14.15 -7.42
N LEU A 137 -4.92 -13.77 -6.71
CA LEU A 137 -3.60 -14.38 -6.86
C LEU A 137 -3.49 -15.75 -6.19
N LEU A 138 -4.20 -15.94 -5.08
CA LEU A 138 -4.13 -17.14 -4.23
C LEU A 138 -5.29 -18.11 -4.42
N GLY A 139 -6.37 -17.69 -5.12
CA GLY A 139 -7.62 -18.45 -5.15
C GLY A 139 -7.46 -19.89 -5.64
N ASP A 140 -6.69 -20.10 -6.70
CA ASP A 140 -6.45 -21.46 -7.22
C ASP A 140 -5.66 -22.33 -6.22
N GLN A 141 -4.66 -21.75 -5.53
CA GLN A 141 -3.87 -22.43 -4.50
C GLN A 141 -4.71 -22.75 -3.25
N LEU A 142 -5.59 -21.83 -2.84
CA LEU A 142 -6.37 -21.92 -1.61
C LEU A 142 -7.78 -22.51 -1.82
N GLY A 143 -8.11 -22.95 -3.04
CA GLY A 143 -9.35 -23.65 -3.35
C GLY A 143 -10.61 -22.78 -3.37
N PHE A 144 -10.50 -21.48 -3.67
CA PHE A 144 -11.66 -20.60 -3.81
C PHE A 144 -11.59 -19.70 -5.04
N ALA A 145 -12.71 -19.06 -5.40
CA ALA A 145 -12.79 -18.16 -6.54
C ALA A 145 -13.68 -16.97 -6.25
N LEU A 146 -13.51 -15.89 -7.00
CA LEU A 146 -14.40 -14.73 -6.94
C LEU A 146 -15.82 -15.13 -7.37
N ARG A 147 -16.83 -14.70 -6.60
CA ARG A 147 -18.24 -15.00 -6.78
C ARG A 147 -19.07 -13.72 -6.77
N ARG A 148 -20.17 -13.73 -7.52
CA ARG A 148 -21.24 -12.73 -7.39
C ARG A 148 -22.20 -13.17 -6.27
N ILE A 149 -22.64 -12.22 -5.44
CA ILE A 149 -23.56 -12.48 -4.32
C ILE A 149 -24.79 -11.56 -4.34
N GLY A 150 -25.85 -11.95 -3.62
CA GLY A 150 -27.05 -11.14 -3.40
C GLY A 150 -27.73 -10.78 -4.73
N SER A 151 -27.84 -9.48 -5.02
CA SER A 151 -28.36 -8.98 -6.31
C SER A 151 -27.47 -9.28 -7.52
N GLY A 152 -26.30 -9.90 -7.31
CA GLY A 152 -25.32 -10.20 -8.35
C GLY A 152 -24.36 -9.05 -8.68
N LYS A 153 -24.59 -7.85 -8.13
CA LYS A 153 -23.74 -6.67 -8.35
C LYS A 153 -22.42 -6.73 -7.58
N ARG A 154 -22.45 -7.30 -6.37
CA ARG A 154 -21.28 -7.38 -5.48
C ARG A 154 -20.46 -8.62 -5.76
N GLN A 155 -19.14 -8.48 -5.61
CA GLN A 155 -18.19 -9.58 -5.83
C GLN A 155 -17.31 -9.82 -4.60
N THR A 156 -17.30 -11.07 -4.11
CA THR A 156 -16.54 -11.52 -2.94
C THR A 156 -16.01 -12.93 -3.17
N PHE A 157 -15.14 -13.46 -2.31
CA PHE A 157 -14.77 -14.86 -2.30
C PHE A 157 -15.78 -15.76 -1.54
N ALA A 158 -16.90 -15.20 -1.06
CA ALA A 158 -17.92 -15.92 -0.28
C ALA A 158 -17.27 -16.66 0.91
N GLY A 159 -17.46 -17.97 1.06
CA GLY A 159 -16.77 -18.76 2.09
C GLY A 159 -15.23 -18.68 2.03
N GLY A 160 -14.67 -18.36 0.86
CA GLY A 160 -13.24 -18.14 0.67
C GLY A 160 -12.69 -16.90 1.39
N GLU A 161 -13.54 -15.97 1.86
CA GLU A 161 -13.08 -14.83 2.65
C GLU A 161 -12.50 -15.27 4.00
N ALA A 162 -13.04 -16.32 4.60
CA ALA A 162 -12.51 -16.89 5.84
C ALA A 162 -11.14 -17.55 5.60
N VAL A 163 -11.00 -18.30 4.50
CA VAL A 163 -9.74 -18.91 4.07
C VAL A 163 -8.68 -17.85 3.82
N LEU A 164 -9.03 -16.78 3.09
CA LEU A 164 -8.12 -15.66 2.84
C LEU A 164 -7.74 -14.94 4.14
N THR A 165 -8.68 -14.77 5.07
CA THR A 165 -8.40 -14.17 6.39
C THR A 165 -7.39 -15.00 7.16
N GLN A 166 -7.49 -16.33 7.15
CA GLN A 166 -6.52 -17.20 7.81
C GLN A 166 -5.14 -17.11 7.14
N TRP A 167 -5.08 -17.15 5.80
CA TRP A 167 -3.81 -17.00 5.08
C TRP A 167 -3.14 -15.64 5.39
N MET A 168 -3.91 -14.55 5.45
CA MET A 168 -3.39 -13.24 5.84
C MET A 168 -2.95 -13.20 7.31
N ALA A 169 -3.63 -13.91 8.21
CA ALA A 169 -3.25 -13.99 9.62
C ALA A 169 -1.86 -14.61 9.80
N GLU A 170 -1.57 -15.61 9.00
CA GLU A 170 -0.29 -16.31 9.00
C GLU A 170 0.78 -15.50 8.27
N ASN A 171 0.46 -14.96 7.09
CA ASN A 171 1.49 -14.53 6.15
C ASN A 171 1.62 -13.01 5.97
N ALA A 172 0.79 -12.21 6.62
CA ALA A 172 0.80 -10.76 6.49
C ALA A 172 1.01 -10.03 7.83
N ALA A 173 1.74 -8.93 7.76
CA ALA A 173 1.89 -7.95 8.82
C ALA A 173 1.61 -6.54 8.26
N VAL A 174 1.23 -5.62 9.13
CA VAL A 174 0.93 -4.24 8.78
C VAL A 174 1.81 -3.28 9.58
N SER A 175 2.35 -2.27 8.92
CA SER A 175 2.95 -1.09 9.57
C SER A 175 2.13 0.16 9.23
N TRP A 176 2.30 1.24 10.00
CA TRP A 176 1.64 2.50 9.70
C TRP A 176 2.44 3.70 10.19
N VAL A 177 2.14 4.85 9.59
CA VAL A 177 2.56 6.17 10.07
C VAL A 177 1.34 7.09 10.13
N LEU A 178 1.28 7.92 11.17
CA LEU A 178 0.23 8.92 11.28
C LEU A 178 0.51 10.06 10.30
N HIS A 179 -0.53 10.50 9.62
CA HIS A 179 -0.47 11.67 8.75
C HIS A 179 -1.88 12.28 8.66
N PRO A 180 -2.07 13.57 8.94
CA PRO A 180 -3.39 14.19 8.97
C PRO A 180 -4.08 14.18 7.61
N GLU A 181 -3.28 14.32 6.54
CA GLU A 181 -3.75 14.33 5.14
C GLU A 181 -3.07 13.22 4.33
N PRO A 182 -3.34 11.94 4.62
CA PRO A 182 -2.54 10.84 4.11
C PRO A 182 -2.63 10.69 2.58
N TRP A 183 -3.65 11.28 1.93
CA TRP A 183 -3.77 11.36 0.47
C TRP A 183 -2.62 12.13 -0.21
N TYR A 184 -1.88 12.98 0.51
CA TYR A 184 -0.65 13.59 0.00
C TYR A 184 0.60 12.71 0.21
N LEU A 185 0.51 11.67 1.05
CA LEU A 185 1.60 10.74 1.32
C LEU A 185 1.55 9.52 0.40
N GLU A 186 0.34 9.00 0.09
CA GLU A 186 0.19 7.80 -0.76
C GLU A 186 0.91 7.90 -2.11
N PRO A 187 0.76 8.99 -2.90
CA PRO A 187 1.43 9.08 -4.20
C PRO A 187 2.94 9.11 -4.05
N LYS A 188 3.47 9.71 -2.98
CA LYS A 188 4.92 9.75 -2.70
C LYS A 188 5.46 8.35 -2.39
N LEU A 189 4.71 7.54 -1.64
CA LEU A 189 5.07 6.15 -1.38
C LEU A 189 4.99 5.31 -2.66
N ILE A 190 3.92 5.48 -3.45
CA ILE A 190 3.73 4.77 -4.72
C ILE A 190 4.83 5.10 -5.73
N ASP A 191 5.32 6.34 -5.75
CA ASP A 191 6.39 6.81 -6.64
C ASP A 191 7.80 6.39 -6.16
N ALA A 192 8.01 6.34 -4.84
CA ALA A 192 9.31 5.94 -4.30
C ALA A 192 9.53 4.42 -4.25
N LEU A 193 8.46 3.62 -4.11
CA LEU A 193 8.56 2.19 -3.76
C LEU A 193 8.02 1.25 -4.84
N ASN A 194 8.67 0.11 -5.03
CA ASN A 194 8.16 -0.94 -5.91
C ASN A 194 7.03 -1.71 -5.19
N LEU A 195 5.78 -1.45 -5.59
CA LEU A 195 4.58 -1.93 -4.91
C LEU A 195 3.65 -2.70 -5.87
N PRO A 196 3.89 -4.01 -6.09
CA PRO A 196 3.21 -4.79 -7.13
C PRO A 196 1.70 -4.95 -6.94
N LEU A 197 1.19 -4.82 -5.71
CA LEU A 197 -0.26 -4.94 -5.45
C LEU A 197 -1.01 -3.60 -5.55
N ASN A 198 -0.32 -2.47 -5.56
CA ASN A 198 -0.90 -1.15 -5.88
C ASN A 198 -0.98 -1.00 -7.39
N PHE A 199 -1.91 -1.66 -8.10
CA PHE A 199 -1.97 -1.56 -9.57
C PHE A 199 -2.83 -0.39 -10.09
N GLN A 200 -3.62 0.23 -9.21
CA GLN A 200 -4.40 1.43 -9.52
C GLN A 200 -3.43 2.61 -9.51
N GLU A 201 -3.39 3.36 -10.62
CA GLU A 201 -2.55 4.57 -10.76
C GLU A 201 -1.02 4.34 -10.68
N ASN A 202 -0.57 3.08 -10.66
CA ASN A 202 0.84 2.70 -10.62
C ASN A 202 1.26 2.01 -11.93
N GLY A 203 1.14 2.72 -13.06
CA GLY A 203 1.45 2.17 -14.38
C GLY A 203 2.93 1.77 -14.57
N ARG A 204 3.83 2.34 -13.75
CA ARG A 204 5.26 2.07 -13.76
C ARG A 204 5.63 0.67 -13.24
N ASN A 205 4.77 0.06 -12.43
CA ASN A 205 5.06 -1.25 -11.85
C ASN A 205 4.88 -2.36 -12.91
N ALA A 206 5.92 -3.17 -13.11
CA ALA A 206 5.93 -4.21 -14.13
C ALA A 206 4.83 -5.28 -13.95
N PHE A 207 4.36 -5.51 -12.73
CA PHE A 207 3.30 -6.48 -12.44
C PHE A 207 1.88 -5.91 -12.60
N ALA A 208 1.72 -4.59 -12.67
CA ALA A 208 0.41 -3.94 -12.73
C ALA A 208 -0.47 -4.41 -13.92
N PRO A 209 0.04 -4.57 -15.16
CA PRO A 209 -0.74 -5.09 -16.28
C PRO A 209 -1.24 -6.52 -16.04
N GLU A 210 -0.39 -7.38 -15.47
CA GLU A 210 -0.73 -8.77 -15.19
C GLU A 210 -1.79 -8.88 -14.09
N LEU A 211 -1.65 -8.13 -12.99
CA LEU A 211 -2.66 -8.11 -11.94
C LEU A 211 -4.01 -7.57 -12.45
N LYS A 212 -4.00 -6.56 -13.33
CA LYS A 212 -5.23 -6.07 -14.00
C LYS A 212 -5.88 -7.18 -14.84
N ARG A 213 -5.09 -7.92 -15.62
CA ARG A 213 -5.57 -9.05 -16.44
C ARG A 213 -6.20 -10.13 -15.57
N ARG A 214 -5.50 -10.61 -14.54
CA ARG A 214 -6.01 -11.65 -13.61
C ARG A 214 -7.30 -11.22 -12.91
N ARG A 215 -7.38 -9.96 -12.44
CA ARG A 215 -8.61 -9.43 -11.82
C ARG A 215 -9.78 -9.37 -12.80
N ARG A 216 -9.53 -8.99 -14.05
CA ARG A 216 -10.56 -8.99 -15.11
C ARG A 216 -11.06 -10.41 -15.40
N GLU A 217 -10.14 -11.36 -15.55
CA GLU A 217 -10.48 -12.77 -15.80
C GLU A 217 -11.29 -13.38 -14.66
N ALA A 218 -10.88 -13.13 -13.41
CA ALA A 218 -11.64 -13.56 -12.23
C ALA A 218 -13.06 -12.96 -12.21
N ALA A 219 -13.21 -11.68 -12.58
CA ALA A 219 -14.52 -11.04 -12.68
C ALA A 219 -15.39 -11.64 -13.79
N VAL A 220 -14.81 -11.94 -14.97
CA VAL A 220 -15.51 -12.62 -16.07
C VAL A 220 -15.93 -14.03 -15.67
N LYS A 221 -15.04 -14.80 -15.03
CA LYS A 221 -15.34 -16.14 -14.50
C LYS A 221 -16.50 -16.08 -13.50
N ALA A 222 -16.45 -15.15 -12.53
CA ALA A 222 -17.54 -14.90 -11.59
C ALA A 222 -18.87 -14.54 -12.29
N GLY A 223 -18.79 -13.81 -13.42
CA GLY A 223 -19.93 -13.46 -14.26
C GLY A 223 -20.62 -14.65 -14.94
N LYS A 224 -19.89 -15.74 -15.17
CA LYS A 224 -20.41 -16.99 -15.76
C LYS A 224 -20.93 -17.98 -14.71
N MET A 225 -20.61 -17.76 -13.44
CA MET A 225 -21.05 -18.61 -12.34
C MET A 225 -22.42 -18.16 -11.80
N ARG A 226 -23.15 -19.12 -11.19
CA ARG A 226 -24.37 -18.81 -10.43
C ARG A 226 -24.09 -17.80 -9.33
N VAL A 227 -25.04 -16.88 -9.15
CA VAL A 227 -25.04 -15.91 -8.03
C VAL A 227 -25.34 -16.69 -6.75
N LEU A 228 -24.58 -16.40 -5.70
CA LEU A 228 -24.81 -16.98 -4.38
C LEU A 228 -25.71 -16.07 -3.54
N ALA A 229 -26.46 -16.65 -2.60
CA ALA A 229 -27.14 -15.88 -1.57
C ALA A 229 -26.12 -15.08 -0.76
N GLU A 230 -26.54 -13.89 -0.32
CA GLU A 230 -25.80 -13.14 0.70
C GLU A 230 -26.10 -13.81 2.04
N TRP A 231 -25.05 -14.29 2.71
CA TRP A 231 -25.17 -14.84 4.06
C TRP A 231 -24.91 -13.68 5.02
N SER A 232 -25.90 -13.40 5.88
CA SER A 232 -25.81 -12.43 6.97
C SER A 232 -25.09 -13.02 8.17
#